data_AF-A0AAD9ZUU5-F1
#
_entry.id   AF-A0AAD9ZUU5-F1
#
_cell.length_a   1.000
_cell.length_b   1.000
_cell.length_c   1.000
_cell.angle_alpha   90.00
_cell.angle_beta   90.00
_cell.angle_gamma   90.00
#
_symmetry.space_group_name_H-M   'P 1'
#
loop_
_entity.id
_entity.type
_entity.pdbx_description
1 polymer ?
#
loop_
_entity_poly.entity_id
_entity_poly.type
_entity_poly.pdbx_seq_one_letter_code
_entity_poly.pdbx_strand_id
1 'polypeptide(L)'
;MMEFTAMINRLLSKYPESHRRKLYIRTFAVIPLTEEDCGMMEWVPYTHGLRARIAFAHTIAVWSMVGHIVGLGHRHGEKILFDSTTGDCIHVDFSCLFNKGLLLEKPELVPFRLTQNMIDGLGITGYEGVFLRVCEITLSVLRTHKETLMSILETFIHDSLVEWTKTHSPAV
;
A
#
# COMPACT_ATOMS: atom_id res chain seq x y z
N MET A 1 13.28 -12.72 29.64
CA MET A 1 13.68 -12.21 28.30
C MET A 1 13.88 -10.70 28.26
N MET A 2 12.96 -9.87 28.78
CA MET A 2 13.16 -8.40 28.77
C MET A 2 14.38 -7.94 29.58
N GLU A 3 14.64 -8.54 30.74
CA GLU A 3 15.86 -8.25 31.52
C GLU A 3 17.16 -8.54 30.75
N PHE A 4 17.17 -9.61 29.94
CA PHE A 4 18.30 -9.92 29.07
C PHE A 4 18.51 -8.81 28.03
N THR A 5 17.44 -8.32 27.38
CA THR A 5 17.56 -7.19 26.45
C THR A 5 18.03 -5.90 27.12
N ALA A 6 17.60 -5.64 28.36
CA ALA A 6 18.09 -4.51 29.15
C ALA A 6 19.59 -4.65 29.48
N MET A 7 20.05 -5.87 29.79
CA MET A 7 21.47 -6.15 29.98
C MET A 7 22.27 -5.92 28.69
N ILE A 8 21.78 -6.37 27.53
CA ILE A 8 22.42 -6.11 26.24
C ILE A 8 22.52 -4.60 25.97
N ASN A 9 21.46 -3.83 26.22
CA ASN A 9 21.51 -2.37 26.08
C ASN A 9 22.53 -1.71 27.01
N ARG A 10 22.66 -2.20 28.26
CA ARG A 10 23.70 -1.75 29.19
C ARG A 10 25.11 -2.10 28.71
N LEU A 11 25.29 -3.21 28.01
CA LEU A 11 26.56 -3.57 27.41
C LEU A 11 26.85 -2.68 26.20
N LEU A 12 25.91 -2.52 25.27
CA LEU A 12 26.05 -1.68 24.08
C LEU A 12 26.37 -0.22 24.42
N SER A 13 25.81 0.32 25.51
CA SER A 13 26.11 1.69 25.94
C SER A 13 27.53 1.87 26.49
N LYS A 14 28.19 0.81 26.96
CA LYS A 14 29.57 0.85 27.47
C LYS A 14 30.64 0.82 26.38
N TYR A 15 30.32 0.32 25.18
CA TYR A 15 31.29 0.19 24.09
C TYR A 15 31.27 1.43 23.17
N PRO A 16 32.40 2.14 22.99
CA PRO A 16 32.46 3.38 22.19
C PRO A 16 31.98 3.22 20.74
N GLU A 17 32.33 2.10 20.10
CA GLU A 17 31.94 1.80 18.72
C GLU A 17 30.41 1.62 18.57
N SER A 18 29.75 1.09 19.60
CA SER A 18 28.29 0.92 19.64
C SER A 18 27.58 2.23 19.97
N HIS A 19 28.11 3.00 20.92
CA HIS A 19 27.56 4.31 21.29
C HIS A 19 27.65 5.31 20.13
N ARG A 20 28.78 5.35 19.42
CA ARG A 20 28.99 6.20 18.23
C ARG A 20 27.98 5.91 17.11
N ARG A 21 27.58 4.65 16.97
CA ARG A 21 26.57 4.19 16.00
C ARG A 21 25.14 4.19 16.54
N LYS A 22 24.92 4.65 17.78
CA LYS A 22 23.62 4.65 18.47
C LYS A 22 22.92 3.29 18.42
N LEU A 23 23.67 2.21 18.66
CA LEU A 23 23.11 0.85 18.67
C LEU A 23 22.34 0.61 19.97
N TYR A 24 21.07 0.27 19.86
CA TYR A 24 20.24 -0.17 20.99
C TYR A 24 19.11 -1.07 20.50
N ILE A 25 18.61 -1.92 21.40
CA ILE A 25 17.38 -2.68 21.23
C ILE A 25 16.26 -1.87 21.88
N ARG A 26 15.20 -1.54 21.13
CA ARG A 26 14.01 -0.90 21.72
C ARG A 26 13.28 -1.93 22.59
N THR A 27 13.09 -1.61 23.87
CA THR A 27 12.40 -2.48 24.85
C THR A 27 10.94 -2.06 25.03
N PHE A 28 10.11 -2.97 25.52
CA PHE A 28 8.71 -2.76 25.88
C PHE A 28 8.40 -3.53 27.17
N ALA A 29 7.43 -3.07 27.96
CA ALA A 29 7.07 -3.73 29.21
C ALA A 29 6.23 -4.98 28.95
N VAL A 30 6.53 -6.04 29.70
CA VAL A 30 5.71 -7.24 29.81
C VAL A 30 5.48 -7.49 31.30
N ILE A 31 4.22 -7.47 31.72
CA ILE A 31 3.81 -7.68 33.12
C ILE A 31 3.03 -8.99 33.17
N PRO A 32 3.60 -10.08 33.72
CA PRO A 32 2.82 -11.29 33.98
C PRO A 32 1.75 -10.96 35.03
N LEU A 33 0.49 -11.29 34.76
CA LEU A 33 -0.62 -11.08 35.70
C LEU A 33 -0.95 -12.34 36.48
N THR A 34 -0.78 -13.52 35.86
CA THR A 34 -0.90 -14.83 36.49
C THR A 34 0.29 -15.70 36.12
N GLU A 35 0.53 -16.76 36.90
CA GLU A 35 1.63 -17.69 36.66
C GLU A 35 1.37 -18.60 35.44
N GLU A 36 0.11 -18.77 35.03
CA GLU A 36 -0.26 -19.79 34.05
C GLU A 36 -0.65 -19.20 32.67
N ASP A 37 -1.50 -18.16 32.58
CA ASP A 37 -2.20 -17.91 31.31
C ASP A 37 -2.36 -16.45 30.85
N CYS A 38 -2.02 -15.44 31.66
CA CYS A 38 -2.23 -14.06 31.23
C CYS A 38 -1.15 -13.06 31.68
N GLY A 39 -0.92 -12.08 30.81
CA GLY A 39 0.00 -10.97 31.03
C GLY A 39 -0.36 -9.78 30.17
N MET A 40 0.11 -8.61 30.57
CA MET A 40 -0.03 -7.37 29.81
C MET A 40 1.26 -7.11 29.04
N MET A 41 1.14 -6.78 27.76
CA MET A 41 2.25 -6.29 26.95
C MET A 41 2.02 -4.82 26.61
N GLU A 42 3.06 -4.00 26.77
CA GLU A 42 3.05 -2.61 26.36
C GLU A 42 2.93 -2.52 24.83
N TRP A 43 1.97 -1.73 24.37
CA TRP A 43 1.92 -1.35 22.97
C TRP A 43 3.04 -0.36 22.66
N VAL A 44 3.97 -0.74 21.80
CA VAL A 44 5.07 0.14 21.42
C VAL A 44 4.54 1.22 20.49
N PRO A 45 4.63 2.52 20.86
CA PRO A 45 4.11 3.58 20.01
C PRO A 45 4.92 3.67 18.71
N TYR A 46 4.23 4.02 17.62
CA TYR A 46 4.79 4.12 16.27
C TYR A 46 5.34 2.80 15.70
N THR A 47 4.86 1.65 16.20
CA THR A 47 5.10 0.37 15.55
C THR A 47 3.84 -0.13 14.86
N HIS A 48 3.92 -0.36 13.56
CA HIS A 48 2.95 -1.16 12.83
C HIS A 48 3.54 -2.55 12.62
N GLY A 49 2.73 -3.59 12.78
CA GLY A 49 3.18 -4.95 12.53
C GLY A 49 3.72 -5.08 11.10
N LEU A 50 4.80 -5.85 10.92
CA LEU A 50 5.33 -6.16 9.59
C LEU A 50 4.24 -6.70 8.65
N ARG A 51 3.29 -7.46 9.21
CA ARG A 51 2.10 -7.95 8.50
C ARG A 51 1.28 -6.83 7.85
N ALA A 52 1.03 -5.74 8.56
CA ALA A 52 0.24 -4.62 8.03
C ALA A 52 0.97 -3.88 6.90
N ARG A 53 2.30 -3.75 7.00
CA ARG A 53 3.10 -3.17 5.91
C ARG A 53 3.14 -4.07 4.68
N ILE A 54 3.22 -5.39 4.88
CA ILE A 54 3.14 -6.36 3.78
C ILE A 54 1.76 -6.31 3.11
N ALA A 55 0.69 -6.23 3.90
CA ALA A 55 -0.69 -6.09 3.42
C ALA A 55 -0.86 -4.81 2.59
N PHE A 56 -0.37 -3.67 3.09
CA PHE A 56 -0.29 -2.42 2.34
C PHE A 56 0.45 -2.60 1.01
N ALA A 57 1.65 -3.18 1.04
CA ALA A 57 2.47 -3.40 -0.16
C ALA A 57 1.81 -4.30 -1.19
N HIS A 58 1.11 -5.36 -0.76
CA HIS A 58 0.36 -6.26 -1.63
C HIS A 58 -0.81 -5.54 -2.30
N THR A 59 -1.66 -4.91 -1.50
CA THR A 59 -2.90 -4.29 -1.99
C THR A 59 -2.63 -3.10 -2.88
N ILE A 60 -1.66 -2.23 -2.54
CA ILE A 60 -1.28 -1.11 -3.41
C ILE A 60 -0.63 -1.56 -4.72
N ALA A 61 0.15 -2.66 -4.72
CA ALA A 61 0.73 -3.22 -5.94
C ALA A 61 -0.35 -3.76 -6.88
N VAL A 62 -1.29 -4.53 -6.35
CA VAL A 62 -2.44 -5.06 -7.12
C VAL A 62 -3.25 -3.90 -7.71
N TRP A 63 -3.62 -2.92 -6.87
CA TRP A 63 -4.36 -1.74 -7.32
C TRP A 63 -3.61 -0.93 -8.38
N SER A 64 -2.28 -0.82 -8.27
CA SER A 64 -1.46 -0.10 -9.25
C SER A 64 -1.51 -0.77 -10.62
N MET A 65 -1.38 -2.10 -10.68
CA MET A 65 -1.40 -2.84 -11.94
C MET A 65 -2.79 -2.90 -12.56
N VAL A 66 -3.82 -3.19 -11.75
CA VAL A 66 -5.22 -3.20 -12.19
C VAL A 66 -5.62 -1.81 -12.67
N GLY A 67 -5.37 -0.78 -11.86
CA GLY A 67 -5.68 0.61 -12.16
C GLY A 67 -4.99 1.10 -13.44
N HIS A 68 -3.75 0.70 -13.68
CA HIS A 68 -3.06 1.02 -14.92
C HIS A 68 -3.73 0.38 -16.14
N ILE A 69 -4.08 -0.91 -16.07
CA ILE A 69 -4.69 -1.65 -17.19
C ILE A 69 -6.08 -1.11 -17.54
N VAL A 70 -6.89 -0.78 -16.54
CA VAL A 70 -8.25 -0.25 -16.78
C VAL A 70 -8.27 1.27 -17.07
N GLY A 71 -7.11 1.93 -17.00
CA GLY A 71 -7.00 3.38 -17.18
C GLY A 71 -7.72 4.18 -16.10
N LEU A 72 -7.61 3.74 -14.84
CA LEU A 72 -8.18 4.39 -13.66
C LEU A 72 -7.47 5.73 -13.39
N GLY A 73 -8.22 6.84 -13.40
CA GLY A 73 -7.79 8.18 -13.00
C GLY A 73 -8.38 8.61 -11.64
N HIS A 74 -8.27 9.90 -11.29
CA HIS A 74 -8.77 10.49 -10.04
C HIS A 74 -8.20 9.86 -8.76
N ARG A 75 -6.92 9.45 -8.82
CA ARG A 75 -6.25 8.75 -7.71
C ARG A 75 -5.67 9.71 -6.67
N HIS A 76 -6.45 10.71 -6.28
CA HIS A 76 -6.06 11.66 -5.24
C HIS A 76 -6.08 10.99 -3.85
N GLY A 77 -5.38 11.58 -2.87
CA GLY A 77 -5.17 10.95 -1.57
C GLY A 77 -6.45 10.61 -0.79
N GLU A 78 -7.55 11.29 -1.07
CA GLU A 78 -8.85 11.05 -0.41
C GLU A 78 -9.58 9.82 -0.99
N LYS A 79 -9.15 9.33 -2.15
CA LYS A 79 -9.72 8.12 -2.79
C LYS A 79 -8.92 6.86 -2.49
N ILE A 80 -7.84 7.00 -1.71
CA ILE A 80 -7.01 5.90 -1.23
C ILE A 80 -7.22 5.79 0.27
N LEU A 81 -7.96 4.76 0.67
CA LEU A 81 -8.23 4.48 2.07
C LEU A 81 -7.31 3.39 2.59
N PHE A 82 -6.99 3.47 3.89
CA PHE A 82 -6.22 2.48 4.61
C PHE A 82 -7.07 1.86 5.70
N ASP A 83 -7.16 0.54 5.73
CA ASP A 83 -7.70 -0.17 6.89
C ASP A 83 -6.66 -0.13 8.01
N SER A 84 -7.00 0.55 9.12
CA SER A 84 -6.14 0.67 10.29
C SER A 84 -5.91 -0.66 11.03
N THR A 85 -6.76 -1.66 10.80
CA THR A 85 -6.68 -2.97 11.44
C THR A 85 -5.74 -3.90 10.68
N THR A 86 -5.92 -4.01 9.37
CA THR A 86 -5.17 -4.95 8.52
C THR A 86 -3.96 -4.32 7.83
N GLY A 87 -3.99 -3.02 7.54
CA GLY A 87 -3.04 -2.33 6.67
C GLY A 87 -3.40 -2.36 5.19
N ASP A 88 -4.55 -2.91 4.80
CA ASP A 88 -4.97 -2.97 3.40
C ASP A 88 -5.25 -1.58 2.81
N CYS A 89 -4.88 -1.42 1.55
CA CYS A 89 -5.15 -0.25 0.74
C CYS A 89 -6.37 -0.47 -0.16
N ILE A 90 -7.31 0.49 -0.16
CA ILE A 90 -8.57 0.41 -0.90
C ILE A 90 -8.74 1.66 -1.77
N HIS A 91 -9.02 1.49 -3.06
CA HIS A 91 -9.50 2.56 -3.92
C HIS A 91 -11.03 2.60 -3.92
N VAL A 92 -11.61 3.77 -3.64
CA VAL A 92 -13.07 3.93 -3.43
C VAL A 92 -13.82 4.66 -4.53
N ASP A 93 -13.20 4.90 -5.70
CA ASP A 93 -13.84 5.64 -6.79
C ASP A 93 -13.41 5.13 -8.16
N PHE A 94 -14.40 4.80 -8.99
CA PHE A 94 -14.27 4.29 -10.36
C PHE A 94 -14.95 5.19 -11.39
N SER A 95 -15.28 6.44 -11.02
CA SER A 95 -15.91 7.39 -11.94
C SER A 95 -15.02 7.77 -13.13
N CYS A 96 -13.71 7.69 -12.95
CA CYS A 96 -12.72 8.02 -13.97
C CYS A 96 -12.00 6.77 -14.48
N LEU A 97 -12.63 6.01 -15.37
CA LEU A 97 -12.06 4.82 -16.00
C LEU A 97 -11.69 5.08 -17.47
N PHE A 98 -11.00 4.11 -18.08
CA PHE A 98 -10.67 4.07 -19.51
C PHE A 98 -9.93 5.32 -20.01
N ASN A 99 -8.99 5.80 -19.20
CA ASN A 99 -8.15 6.97 -19.49
C ASN A 99 -8.91 8.30 -19.59
N LYS A 100 -10.13 8.40 -19.04
CA LYS A 100 -10.85 9.67 -18.88
C LYS A 100 -10.01 10.73 -18.15
N GLY A 101 -9.07 10.32 -17.30
CA GLY A 101 -8.16 11.22 -16.57
C GLY A 101 -7.21 12.02 -17.48
N LEU A 102 -6.99 11.57 -18.73
CA LEU A 102 -6.22 12.31 -19.73
C LEU A 102 -7.02 13.46 -20.37
N LEU A 103 -8.35 13.44 -20.23
CA LEU A 103 -9.27 14.43 -20.80
C LEU A 103 -9.60 15.58 -19.84
N LEU A 104 -9.06 15.54 -18.62
CA LEU A 104 -9.23 16.60 -17.64
C LEU A 104 -8.51 17.88 -18.10
N GLU A 105 -8.98 19.04 -17.62
CA GLU A 105 -8.31 20.34 -17.85
C GLU A 105 -6.83 20.28 -17.48
N LYS A 106 -6.51 19.56 -16.39
CA LYS A 106 -5.15 19.18 -16.01
C LYS A 106 -4.99 17.65 -16.10
N PRO A 107 -4.37 17.12 -17.16
CA PRO A 107 -4.29 15.68 -17.40
C PRO A 107 -3.52 14.91 -16.33
N GLU A 108 -4.01 13.72 -15.97
CA GLU A 108 -3.30 12.75 -15.14
C GLU A 108 -2.40 11.84 -15.99
N LEU A 109 -1.14 12.24 -16.18
CA LEU A 109 -0.21 11.53 -17.07
C LEU A 109 0.47 10.29 -16.45
N VAL A 110 0.37 10.11 -15.13
CA VAL A 110 1.03 9.01 -14.42
C VAL A 110 0.23 7.71 -14.55
N PRO A 111 0.89 6.54 -14.71
CA PRO A 111 0.19 5.27 -14.89
C PRO A 111 -0.51 4.79 -13.61
N PHE A 112 0.01 5.17 -12.43
CA PHE A 112 -0.52 4.93 -11.10
C PHE A 112 0.17 5.84 -10.08
N ARG A 113 -0.42 5.99 -8.89
CA ARG A 113 0.11 6.85 -7.84
C ARG A 113 1.17 6.10 -7.02
N LEU A 114 2.44 6.43 -7.23
CA LEU A 114 3.56 5.94 -6.43
C LEU A 114 4.44 7.11 -5.98
N THR A 115 3.90 7.94 -5.08
CA THR A 115 4.61 9.10 -4.53
C THR A 115 5.64 8.71 -3.47
N GLN A 116 6.48 9.65 -3.05
CA GLN A 116 7.45 9.45 -1.98
C GLN A 116 6.83 8.89 -0.69
N ASN A 117 5.66 9.38 -0.28
CA ASN A 117 4.95 8.87 0.90
C ASN A 117 4.49 7.42 0.73
N MET A 118 4.08 7.03 -0.49
CA MET A 118 3.72 5.64 -0.78
C MET A 118 4.97 4.75 -0.70
N ILE A 119 6.08 5.19 -1.28
CA ILE A 119 7.37 4.47 -1.26
C ILE A 119 7.89 4.31 0.17
N ASP A 120 7.80 5.35 0.99
CA ASP A 120 8.16 5.30 2.42
C ASP A 120 7.31 4.26 3.18
N GLY A 121 6.02 4.19 2.88
CA GLY A 121 5.11 3.17 3.40
C GLY A 121 5.57 1.73 3.14
N LEU A 122 6.19 1.47 1.97
CA LEU A 122 6.71 0.15 1.58
C LEU A 122 7.91 -0.30 2.40
N GLY A 123 8.56 0.61 3.12
CA GLY A 123 9.69 0.31 4.00
C GLY A 123 11.04 0.47 3.32
N ILE A 124 12.06 -0.09 3.95
CA ILE A 124 13.46 0.19 3.58
C ILE A 124 13.82 -0.28 2.16
N THR A 125 13.15 -1.31 1.66
CA THR A 125 13.33 -1.80 0.28
C THR A 125 12.61 -0.94 -0.75
N GLY A 126 11.78 0.02 -0.32
CA GLY A 126 10.93 0.81 -1.19
C GLY A 126 10.11 -0.08 -2.13
N TYR A 127 10.02 0.33 -3.40
CA TYR A 127 9.29 -0.41 -4.43
C TYR A 127 10.02 -1.65 -4.94
N GLU A 128 11.34 -1.78 -4.76
CA GLU A 128 12.14 -2.91 -5.26
C GLU A 128 11.91 -4.22 -4.49
N GLY A 129 11.24 -4.14 -3.33
CA GLY A 129 10.93 -5.30 -2.50
C GLY A 129 9.62 -6.01 -2.91
N VAL A 130 8.77 -6.22 -1.91
CA VAL A 130 7.49 -6.94 -2.04
C VAL A 130 6.61 -6.34 -3.15
N PHE A 131 6.57 -5.02 -3.27
CA PHE A 131 5.77 -4.32 -4.26
C PHE A 131 6.07 -4.77 -5.70
N LEU A 132 7.34 -4.74 -6.12
CA LEU A 132 7.73 -5.12 -7.47
C LEU A 132 7.35 -6.57 -7.80
N ARG A 133 7.64 -7.49 -6.88
CA ARG A 133 7.29 -8.91 -7.07
C ARG A 133 5.78 -9.13 -7.20
N VAL A 134 4.97 -8.42 -6.41
CA VAL A 134 3.50 -8.52 -6.53
C VAL A 134 3.02 -7.90 -7.83
N CYS A 135 3.61 -6.81 -8.29
CA CYS A 135 3.29 -6.22 -9.60
C CYS A 135 3.54 -7.20 -10.74
N GLU A 136 4.70 -7.88 -10.76
CA GLU A 136 5.04 -8.89 -11.77
C GLU A 136 4.03 -10.04 -11.79
N ILE A 137 3.72 -10.61 -10.62
CA ILE A 137 2.74 -11.69 -10.48
C ILE A 137 1.36 -11.22 -10.95
N THR A 138 0.93 -10.03 -10.53
CA THR A 138 -0.38 -9.47 -10.88
C THR A 138 -0.49 -9.28 -12.39
N LEU A 139 0.51 -8.67 -13.03
CA LEU A 139 0.53 -8.52 -14.49
C LEU A 139 0.54 -9.85 -15.22
N SER A 140 1.28 -10.85 -14.72
CA SER A 140 1.26 -12.19 -15.30
C SER A 140 -0.14 -12.79 -15.28
N VAL A 141 -0.83 -12.73 -14.14
CA VAL A 141 -2.20 -13.24 -13.98
C VAL A 141 -3.17 -12.50 -14.90
N LEU A 142 -3.14 -11.16 -14.92
CA LEU A 142 -4.03 -10.35 -15.75
C LEU A 142 -3.83 -10.64 -17.25
N ARG A 143 -2.59 -10.86 -17.69
CA ARG A 143 -2.29 -11.22 -19.09
C ARG A 143 -2.76 -12.62 -19.45
N THR A 144 -2.60 -13.59 -18.54
CA THR A 144 -3.08 -14.97 -18.74
C THR A 144 -4.60 -15.03 -18.86
N HIS A 145 -5.33 -14.21 -18.11
CA HIS A 145 -6.79 -14.20 -18.08
C HIS A 145 -7.43 -13.04 -18.88
N LYS A 146 -6.71 -12.49 -19.88
CA LYS A 146 -7.15 -11.31 -20.64
C LYS A 146 -8.55 -11.45 -21.25
N GLU A 147 -8.91 -12.63 -21.76
CA GLU A 147 -10.18 -12.84 -22.47
C GLU A 147 -11.38 -12.73 -21.53
N THR A 148 -11.28 -13.36 -20.36
CA THR A 148 -12.28 -13.26 -19.29
C THR A 148 -12.42 -11.81 -18.80
N LEU A 149 -11.29 -11.12 -18.61
CA LEU A 149 -11.30 -9.72 -18.17
C LEU A 149 -11.93 -8.80 -19.21
N MET A 150 -11.61 -8.98 -20.50
CA MET A 150 -12.20 -8.21 -21.59
C MET A 150 -13.72 -8.41 -21.67
N SER A 151 -14.20 -9.64 -21.52
CA SER A 151 -15.64 -9.93 -21.52
C SER A 151 -16.39 -9.18 -20.40
N ILE A 152 -15.78 -9.06 -19.21
CA ILE A 152 -16.36 -8.28 -18.11
C ILE A 152 -16.29 -6.78 -18.41
N LEU A 153 -15.14 -6.28 -18.85
CA LEU A 153 -14.96 -4.85 -19.15
C LEU A 153 -15.87 -4.36 -20.28
N GLU A 154 -16.16 -5.19 -21.29
CA GLU A 154 -17.11 -4.90 -22.36
C GLU A 154 -18.52 -4.63 -21.83
N THR A 155 -18.95 -5.34 -20.78
CA THR A 155 -20.27 -5.06 -20.17
C THR A 155 -20.35 -3.67 -19.57
N PHE A 156 -19.26 -3.11 -19.05
CA PHE A 156 -19.21 -1.73 -18.55
C PHE A 156 -19.28 -0.68 -19.67
N ILE A 157 -18.84 -1.02 -20.88
CA ILE A 157 -18.96 -0.14 -22.05
C ILE A 157 -20.43 -0.02 -22.48
N HIS A 158 -21.17 -1.12 -22.37
CA HIS A 158 -22.57 -1.19 -22.78
C HIS A 158 -23.56 -0.79 -21.69
N ASP A 159 -23.11 -0.60 -20.45
CA ASP A 159 -23.97 -0.11 -19.37
C ASP A 159 -24.36 1.36 -19.65
N SER A 160 -25.65 1.56 -19.91
CA SER A 160 -26.29 2.85 -20.15
C SER A 160 -26.13 3.89 -19.02
N LEU A 161 -25.70 3.49 -17.83
CA LEU A 161 -25.40 4.40 -16.71
C LEU A 161 -23.99 4.98 -16.77
N VAL A 162 -23.10 4.41 -17.57
CA VAL A 162 -21.77 4.97 -17.82
C VAL A 162 -21.91 6.04 -18.89
N GLU A 163 -22.01 7.30 -18.47
CA GLU A 163 -21.97 8.44 -19.40
C GLU A 163 -20.63 8.44 -20.15
N TRP A 164 -20.63 7.89 -21.35
CA TRP A 164 -19.62 8.16 -22.37
C TRP A 164 -19.92 9.56 -22.89
N THR A 165 -19.10 10.52 -22.50
CA THR A 165 -19.30 11.94 -22.80
C THR A 165 -19.63 12.13 -24.28
N LYS A 166 -20.82 12.70 -24.55
CA LYS A 166 -21.16 13.24 -25.86
C LYS A 166 -20.03 14.15 -26.29
N THR A 167 -19.40 13.83 -27.41
CA THR A 167 -18.50 14.74 -28.13
C THR A 167 -19.24 16.05 -28.38
N HIS A 168 -18.87 17.12 -27.69
CA HIS A 168 -19.28 18.46 -28.11
C HIS A 168 -18.62 18.72 -29.46
N SER A 169 -19.42 18.66 -30.52
CA SER A 169 -19.03 19.18 -31.83
C SER A 169 -18.58 20.63 -31.65
N PRO A 170 -17.43 21.04 -32.21
CA PRO A 170 -17.05 22.44 -32.19
C PRO A 170 -18.12 23.25 -32.93
N ALA A 171 -18.68 24.25 -32.25
CA ALA A 171 -19.54 25.23 -32.89
C ALA A 171 -18.73 25.95 -33.98
N VAL A 172 -19.26 25.89 -35.20
CA VAL A 172 -18.82 26.68 -36.37
C VAL A 172 -19.02 28.17 -36.10
#